data_AF-A0A357D8E5-F1
#
_entry.id   AF-A0A357D8E5-F1
#
_cell.length_a   1.000
_cell.length_b   1.000
_cell.length_c   1.000
_cell.angle_alpha   90.00
_cell.angle_beta   90.00
_cell.angle_gamma   90.00
#
_symmetry.space_group_name_H-M   'P 1'
#
loop_
_entity.id
_entity.type
_entity.pdbx_description
1 polymer ?
#
loop_
_entity_poly.entity_id
_entity_poly.type
_entity_poly.pdbx_seq_one_letter_code
_entity_poly.pdbx_strand_id
1 'polypeptide(L)'
;AEWKRMADKMRILKDEETGIYEQHDGYFDLPHIDVKSIPMSEVPIYKHWAYIKIFRFNMIKQPDFLNLPYFFSQDFSMEEKKANYEFYEARTCHESSLSPSLHGILAAELGKLDEAYDFLAYAARLDLDNYNRNTEQGIHSTSAAGVWAGMTFGFGGLRTDGDMLILNPTIPEEWHSYRFRISYAGSLLEVAVTKNEAVFRVIEGESVSLQIYGKPVAVTVEGVTIKQKEK
;
A
#
# COMPACT_ATOMS: atom_id res chain seq x y z
N ALA A 1 13.48 2.63 32.32
CA ALA A 1 12.72 1.55 33.01
C ALA A 1 11.22 1.65 32.73
N GLU A 2 10.61 2.83 32.86
CA GLU A 2 9.16 2.99 32.67
C GLU A 2 8.66 2.77 31.23
N TRP A 3 9.36 3.31 30.22
CA TRP A 3 8.99 3.08 28.81
C TRP A 3 9.01 1.60 28.42
N LYS A 4 10.02 0.85 28.88
CA LYS A 4 10.09 -0.60 28.69
C LYS A 4 8.87 -1.29 29.30
N ARG A 5 8.53 -0.95 30.55
CA ARG A 5 7.33 -1.49 31.23
C ARG A 5 6.04 -1.19 30.47
N MET A 6 5.91 -0.02 29.84
CA MET A 6 4.74 0.34 29.05
C MET A 6 4.69 -0.42 27.73
N ALA A 7 5.81 -0.57 27.04
CA ALA A 7 5.92 -1.38 25.82
C ALA A 7 5.57 -2.85 26.10
N ASP A 8 6.16 -3.44 27.15
CA ASP A 8 5.91 -4.82 27.58
C ASP A 8 4.45 -5.10 27.99
N LYS A 9 3.67 -4.04 28.28
CA LYS A 9 2.27 -4.12 28.71
C LYS A 9 1.28 -3.51 27.71
N MET A 10 1.75 -3.10 26.53
CA MET A 10 0.86 -2.55 25.51
C MET A 10 -0.09 -3.64 25.03
N ARG A 11 -1.39 -3.37 25.08
CA ARG A 11 -2.39 -4.32 24.57
C ARG A 11 -2.46 -4.19 23.06
N ILE A 12 -2.14 -5.28 22.36
CA ILE A 12 -2.36 -5.43 20.92
C ILE A 12 -3.51 -6.40 20.74
N LEU A 13 -4.56 -5.97 20.05
CA LEU A 13 -5.77 -6.76 19.86
C LEU A 13 -5.59 -7.61 18.61
N LYS A 14 -5.23 -8.87 18.78
CA LYS A 14 -5.16 -9.86 17.70
C LYS A 14 -6.07 -11.01 18.06
N ASP A 15 -6.94 -11.37 17.13
CA ASP A 15 -7.67 -12.63 17.20
C ASP A 15 -6.72 -13.76 16.76
N GLU A 16 -6.38 -14.65 17.68
CA GLU A 16 -5.44 -15.75 17.45
C GLU A 16 -6.00 -16.82 16.50
N GLU A 17 -7.33 -16.94 16.36
CA GLU A 17 -7.93 -17.92 15.45
C GLU A 17 -7.86 -17.45 14.00
N THR A 18 -8.22 -16.18 13.76
CA THR A 18 -8.29 -15.61 12.41
C THR A 18 -7.01 -14.90 11.97
N GLY A 19 -6.14 -14.53 12.91
CA GLY A 19 -4.97 -13.69 12.67
C GLY A 19 -5.30 -12.22 12.37
N ILE A 20 -6.57 -11.82 12.50
CA ILE A 20 -7.03 -10.46 12.24
C ILE A 20 -6.81 -9.62 13.48
N TYR A 21 -6.19 -8.46 13.31
CA TYR A 21 -6.03 -7.49 14.39
C TYR A 21 -7.27 -6.65 14.49
N GLU A 22 -7.80 -6.43 15.68
CA GLU A 22 -9.00 -5.61 15.90
C GLU A 22 -8.62 -4.11 15.87
N GLN A 23 -9.35 -3.31 15.09
CA GLN A 23 -9.05 -1.87 14.91
C GLN A 23 -9.14 -1.10 16.24
N HIS A 24 -10.12 -1.43 17.08
CA HIS A 24 -10.28 -0.93 18.44
C HIS A 24 -11.15 -1.92 19.25
N ASP A 25 -11.10 -1.81 20.57
CA ASP A 25 -11.85 -2.72 21.47
C ASP A 25 -13.35 -2.70 21.16
N GLY A 26 -13.91 -3.84 20.76
CA GLY A 26 -15.32 -4.01 20.39
C GLY A 26 -15.66 -3.66 18.94
N TYR A 27 -14.67 -3.45 18.07
CA TYR A 27 -14.88 -3.21 16.64
C TYR A 27 -15.58 -4.41 15.98
N PHE A 28 -15.22 -5.64 16.35
CA PHE A 28 -15.85 -6.83 15.76
C PHE A 28 -17.33 -6.97 16.10
N ASP A 29 -17.79 -6.36 17.20
CA ASP A 29 -19.18 -6.36 17.63
C ASP A 29 -20.03 -5.27 16.97
N LEU A 30 -19.41 -4.36 16.19
CA LEU A 30 -20.14 -3.29 15.53
C LEU A 30 -21.09 -3.85 14.45
N PRO A 31 -22.32 -3.29 14.34
CA PRO A 31 -23.25 -3.62 13.27
C PRO A 31 -22.57 -3.57 11.89
N HIS A 32 -22.73 -4.64 11.13
CA HIS A 32 -22.18 -4.69 9.78
C HIS A 32 -22.99 -3.83 8.82
N ILE A 33 -22.29 -3.12 7.95
CA ILE A 33 -22.85 -2.51 6.76
C ILE A 33 -21.99 -2.86 5.55
N ASP A 34 -22.63 -3.25 4.45
CA ASP A 34 -21.94 -3.46 3.20
C ASP A 34 -21.68 -2.10 2.54
N VAL A 35 -20.42 -1.66 2.58
CA VAL A 35 -19.99 -0.37 2.00
C VAL A 35 -20.19 -0.31 0.50
N LYS A 36 -20.15 -1.46 -0.20
CA LYS A 36 -20.36 -1.55 -1.66
C LYS A 36 -21.84 -1.40 -2.03
N SER A 37 -22.75 -1.56 -1.06
CA SER A 37 -24.18 -1.37 -1.23
C SER A 37 -24.66 0.08 -1.02
N ILE A 38 -23.80 0.97 -0.54
CA ILE A 38 -24.14 2.37 -0.30
C ILE A 38 -24.43 3.07 -1.64
N PRO A 39 -25.62 3.68 -1.84
CA PRO A 39 -25.95 4.32 -3.11
C PRO A 39 -24.99 5.46 -3.44
N MET A 40 -24.59 5.58 -4.71
CA MET A 40 -23.74 6.69 -5.18
C MET A 40 -24.37 8.08 -4.97
N SER A 41 -25.69 8.16 -4.79
CA SER A 41 -26.41 9.39 -4.43
C SER A 41 -26.18 9.83 -2.98
N GLU A 42 -25.67 8.93 -2.15
CA GLU A 42 -25.35 9.19 -0.74
C GLU A 42 -23.84 9.41 -0.52
N VAL A 43 -23.02 9.37 -1.58
CA VAL A 43 -21.59 9.65 -1.54
C VAL A 43 -21.34 11.12 -1.96
N PRO A 44 -20.67 11.93 -1.12
CA PRO A 44 -19.94 11.54 0.08
C PRO A 44 -20.83 11.43 1.34
N ILE A 45 -20.67 10.33 2.08
CA ILE A 45 -21.51 9.87 3.20
C ILE A 45 -21.69 10.96 4.25
N TYR A 46 -20.62 11.71 4.57
CA TYR A 46 -20.69 12.78 5.57
C TYR A 46 -21.64 13.93 5.22
N LYS A 47 -22.03 14.09 3.95
CA LYS A 47 -23.04 15.09 3.51
C LYS A 47 -24.47 14.58 3.63
N HIS A 48 -24.67 13.26 3.66
CA HIS A 48 -25.99 12.63 3.55
C HIS A 48 -26.41 11.93 4.84
N TRP A 49 -25.47 11.46 5.66
CA TRP A 49 -25.75 10.69 6.87
C TRP A 49 -25.50 11.52 8.12
N ALA A 50 -26.32 11.31 9.15
CA ALA A 50 -26.08 11.89 10.46
C ALA A 50 -24.72 11.39 10.99
N TYR A 51 -23.90 12.31 11.53
CA TYR A 51 -22.55 11.98 12.01
C TYR A 51 -22.57 10.80 13.00
N ILE A 52 -23.53 10.78 13.93
CA ILE A 52 -23.70 9.69 14.90
C ILE A 52 -23.97 8.33 14.25
N LYS A 53 -24.60 8.28 13.06
CA LYS A 53 -24.86 7.04 12.31
C LYS A 53 -23.54 6.45 11.80
N ILE A 54 -22.64 7.29 11.29
CA ILE A 54 -21.37 6.86 10.67
C ILE A 54 -20.50 6.07 11.66
N PHE A 55 -20.44 6.48 12.94
CA PHE A 55 -19.62 5.81 13.97
C PHE A 55 -20.23 4.54 14.57
N ARG A 56 -21.41 4.09 14.12
CA ARG A 56 -22.13 2.97 14.73
C ARG A 56 -22.11 1.69 13.88
N PHE A 57 -21.32 1.68 12.81
CA PHE A 57 -21.12 0.53 11.94
C PHE A 57 -19.64 0.21 11.80
N ASN A 58 -19.31 -1.00 11.35
CA ASN A 58 -17.95 -1.41 11.01
C ASN A 58 -17.45 -0.89 9.65
N MET A 59 -17.96 0.26 9.21
CA MET A 59 -17.47 0.93 8.00
C MET A 59 -16.25 1.77 8.32
N ILE A 60 -15.25 1.70 7.45
CA ILE A 60 -13.97 2.38 7.61
C ILE A 60 -13.82 3.43 6.50
N LYS A 61 -13.37 4.64 6.87
CA LYS A 61 -13.13 5.72 5.91
C LYS A 61 -11.91 5.44 5.01
N GLN A 62 -10.83 4.96 5.61
CA GLN A 62 -9.49 4.86 5.03
C GLN A 62 -8.66 3.84 5.84
N PRO A 63 -7.50 3.36 5.34
CA PRO A 63 -6.62 2.48 6.09
C PRO A 63 -6.41 2.97 7.51
N ASP A 64 -6.58 2.06 8.46
CA ASP A 64 -6.28 2.26 9.87
C ASP A 64 -5.26 1.18 10.28
N PHE A 65 -5.73 -0.03 10.63
CA PHE A 65 -4.84 -1.17 10.89
C PHE A 65 -3.92 -1.45 9.70
N LEU A 66 -4.42 -1.38 8.47
CA LEU A 66 -3.63 -1.61 7.25
C LEU A 66 -2.43 -0.65 7.08
N ASN A 67 -2.36 0.46 7.81
CA ASN A 67 -1.14 1.27 7.84
C ASN A 67 0.03 0.53 8.49
N LEU A 68 -0.23 -0.35 9.48
CA LEU A 68 0.82 -1.10 10.17
C LEU A 68 1.58 -2.03 9.21
N PRO A 69 0.93 -2.95 8.46
CA PRO A 69 1.64 -3.79 7.49
C PRO A 69 2.20 -3.00 6.28
N TYR A 70 1.80 -1.74 6.09
CA TYR A 70 2.44 -0.85 5.13
C TYR A 70 3.77 -0.27 5.67
N PHE A 71 3.76 0.30 6.87
CA PHE A 71 4.95 0.94 7.48
C PHE A 71 5.96 -0.05 8.06
N PHE A 72 5.47 -1.17 8.61
CA PHE A 72 6.24 -2.22 9.26
C PHE A 72 6.09 -3.54 8.50
N SER A 73 6.16 -3.47 7.18
CA SER A 73 5.89 -4.58 6.29
C SER A 73 6.67 -5.85 6.62
N GLN A 74 7.92 -5.75 7.06
CA GLN A 74 8.76 -6.91 7.40
C GLN A 74 8.39 -7.55 8.75
N ASP A 75 7.61 -6.87 9.59
CA ASP A 75 7.13 -7.38 10.88
C ASP A 75 5.85 -8.24 10.74
N PHE A 76 5.22 -8.26 9.56
CA PHE A 76 4.01 -9.04 9.29
C PHE A 76 4.25 -10.12 8.25
N SER A 77 3.74 -11.33 8.52
CA SER A 77 3.76 -12.41 7.54
C SER A 77 2.84 -12.11 6.36
N MET A 78 3.07 -12.78 5.21
CA MET A 78 2.19 -12.63 4.05
C MET A 78 0.77 -13.11 4.34
N GLU A 79 0.62 -14.13 5.19
CA GLU A 79 -0.66 -14.64 5.66
C GLU A 79 -1.38 -13.61 6.54
N GLU A 80 -0.67 -12.96 7.47
CA GLU A 80 -1.25 -11.90 8.31
C GLU A 80 -1.69 -10.70 7.47
N LYS A 81 -0.84 -10.26 6.54
CA LYS A 81 -1.17 -9.18 5.59
C LYS A 81 -2.41 -9.53 4.80
N LYS A 82 -2.49 -10.76 4.27
CA LYS A 82 -3.62 -11.23 3.47
C LYS A 82 -4.92 -11.25 4.27
N ALA A 83 -4.91 -11.88 5.45
CA ALA A 83 -6.10 -12.01 6.30
C ALA A 83 -6.67 -10.62 6.68
N ASN A 84 -5.78 -9.71 7.08
CA ASN A 84 -6.18 -8.36 7.45
C ASN A 84 -6.60 -7.53 6.23
N TYR A 85 -5.91 -7.65 5.09
CA TYR A 85 -6.29 -6.96 3.85
C TYR A 85 -7.70 -7.34 3.40
N GLU A 86 -7.99 -8.65 3.31
CA GLU A 86 -9.29 -9.15 2.87
C GLU A 86 -10.42 -8.74 3.83
N PHE A 87 -10.13 -8.68 5.13
CA PHE A 87 -11.09 -8.23 6.13
C PHE A 87 -11.36 -6.71 6.06
N TYR A 88 -10.31 -5.90 5.94
CA TYR A 88 -10.40 -4.45 6.04
C TYR A 88 -10.73 -3.74 4.73
N GLU A 89 -10.28 -4.23 3.57
CA GLU A 89 -10.67 -3.68 2.25
C GLU A 89 -12.20 -3.76 2.10
N ALA A 90 -12.79 -4.92 2.39
CA ALA A 90 -14.22 -5.14 2.25
C ALA A 90 -15.10 -4.22 3.12
N ARG A 91 -14.50 -3.56 4.11
CA ARG A 91 -15.16 -2.63 5.05
C ARG A 91 -14.79 -1.17 4.81
N THR A 92 -13.91 -0.88 3.85
CA THR A 92 -13.42 0.47 3.60
C THR A 92 -14.21 1.15 2.49
N CYS A 93 -14.76 2.35 2.75
CA CYS A 93 -15.51 3.13 1.76
C CYS A 93 -14.65 4.06 0.89
N HIS A 94 -13.34 4.15 1.19
CA HIS A 94 -12.35 4.92 0.45
C HIS A 94 -12.66 6.43 0.28
N GLU A 95 -13.40 7.04 1.23
CA GLU A 95 -13.71 8.49 1.22
C GLU A 95 -12.52 9.41 1.60
N SER A 96 -11.31 8.87 1.54
CA SER A 96 -10.06 9.60 1.71
C SER A 96 -9.19 9.38 0.49
N SER A 97 -8.63 10.45 -0.06
CA SER A 97 -7.76 10.39 -1.23
C SER A 97 -6.49 9.55 -1.02
N LEU A 98 -6.10 9.30 0.23
CA LEU A 98 -4.98 8.41 0.58
C LEU A 98 -5.35 6.93 0.48
N SER A 99 -6.62 6.60 0.70
CA SER A 99 -7.09 5.23 0.87
C SER A 99 -6.77 4.30 -0.32
N PRO A 100 -7.03 4.70 -1.58
CA PRO A 100 -6.75 3.84 -2.73
C PRO A 100 -5.27 3.48 -2.86
N SER A 101 -4.37 4.45 -2.68
CA SER A 101 -2.93 4.23 -2.88
C SER A 101 -2.36 3.15 -1.97
N LEU A 102 -2.72 3.15 -0.68
CA LEU A 102 -2.23 2.17 0.28
C LEU A 102 -2.85 0.78 0.04
N HIS A 103 -4.15 0.71 -0.25
CA HIS A 103 -4.77 -0.57 -0.62
C HIS A 103 -4.13 -1.13 -1.89
N GLY A 104 -3.87 -0.30 -2.90
CA GLY A 104 -3.16 -0.71 -4.11
C GLY A 104 -1.74 -1.22 -3.84
N ILE A 105 -1.00 -0.62 -2.91
CA ILE A 105 0.33 -1.09 -2.49
C ILE A 105 0.25 -2.49 -1.86
N LEU A 106 -0.69 -2.71 -0.93
CA LEU A 106 -0.86 -4.01 -0.28
C LEU A 106 -1.41 -5.06 -1.26
N ALA A 107 -2.33 -4.69 -2.15
CA ALA A 107 -2.82 -5.55 -3.22
C ALA A 107 -1.67 -6.02 -4.13
N ALA A 108 -0.77 -5.10 -4.52
CA ALA A 108 0.39 -5.43 -5.33
C ALA A 108 1.33 -6.41 -4.61
N GLU A 109 1.60 -6.18 -3.32
CA GLU A 109 2.40 -7.08 -2.49
C GLU A 109 1.78 -8.48 -2.35
N LEU A 110 0.45 -8.54 -2.24
CA LEU A 110 -0.32 -9.79 -2.14
C LEU A 110 -0.53 -10.49 -3.49
N GLY A 111 0.03 -9.96 -4.58
CA GLY A 111 -0.11 -10.51 -5.94
C GLY A 111 -1.47 -10.26 -6.59
N LYS A 112 -2.32 -9.41 -6.00
CA LYS A 112 -3.62 -8.99 -6.55
C LYS A 112 -3.43 -7.84 -7.55
N LEU A 113 -2.70 -8.11 -8.64
CA LEU A 113 -2.19 -7.06 -9.54
C LEU A 113 -3.29 -6.26 -10.25
N ASP A 114 -4.40 -6.90 -10.63
CA ASP A 114 -5.54 -6.22 -11.25
C ASP A 114 -6.17 -5.21 -10.29
N GLU A 115 -6.42 -5.64 -9.05
CA GLU A 115 -6.94 -4.77 -7.97
C GLU A 115 -5.97 -3.63 -7.64
N ALA A 116 -4.67 -3.93 -7.59
CA ALA A 116 -3.64 -2.93 -7.39
C ALA A 116 -3.60 -1.88 -8.51
N TYR A 117 -3.78 -2.32 -9.75
CA TYR A 117 -3.83 -1.47 -10.92
C TYR A 117 -5.04 -0.54 -10.89
N ASP A 118 -6.22 -1.07 -10.57
CA ASP A 118 -7.46 -0.29 -10.45
C ASP A 118 -7.32 0.81 -9.38
N PHE A 119 -6.78 0.48 -8.21
CA PHE A 119 -6.51 1.47 -7.16
C PHE A 119 -5.52 2.55 -7.59
N LEU A 120 -4.44 2.18 -8.27
CA LEU A 120 -3.45 3.14 -8.76
C LEU A 120 -4.05 4.03 -9.85
N ALA A 121 -4.78 3.46 -10.80
CA ALA A 121 -5.43 4.19 -11.89
C ALA A 121 -6.42 5.21 -11.34
N TYR A 122 -7.22 4.83 -10.34
CA TYR A 122 -8.08 5.75 -9.61
C TYR A 122 -7.28 6.89 -8.96
N ALA A 123 -6.24 6.57 -8.19
CA ALA A 123 -5.44 7.58 -7.49
C ALA A 123 -4.73 8.55 -8.46
N ALA A 124 -4.25 8.04 -9.59
CA ALA A 124 -3.54 8.80 -10.63
C ALA A 124 -4.46 9.76 -11.40
N ARG A 125 -5.76 9.45 -11.43
CA ARG A 125 -6.76 10.25 -12.15
C ARG A 125 -7.74 10.97 -11.22
N LEU A 126 -7.57 10.88 -9.90
CA LEU A 126 -8.48 11.42 -8.89
C LEU A 126 -8.89 12.87 -9.18
N ASP A 127 -7.90 13.75 -9.33
CA ASP A 127 -8.15 15.16 -9.60
C ASP A 127 -8.55 15.42 -11.06
N LEU A 128 -7.95 14.69 -12.01
CA LEU A 128 -8.20 14.85 -13.45
C LEU A 128 -9.65 14.54 -13.84
N ASP A 129 -10.21 13.50 -13.23
CA ASP A 129 -11.58 13.03 -13.50
C ASP A 129 -12.58 13.48 -12.42
N ASN A 130 -12.12 14.27 -11.44
CA ASN A 130 -12.91 14.78 -10.31
C ASN A 130 -13.71 13.68 -9.59
N TYR A 131 -13.07 12.54 -9.31
CA TYR A 131 -13.73 11.37 -8.71
C TYR A 131 -14.40 11.68 -7.37
N ASN A 132 -13.76 12.51 -6.54
CA ASN A 132 -14.29 12.93 -5.24
C ASN A 132 -15.29 14.09 -5.32
N ARG A 133 -15.55 14.65 -6.52
CA ARG A 133 -16.46 15.77 -6.76
C ARG A 133 -16.17 16.99 -5.87
N ASN A 134 -14.89 17.25 -5.65
CA ASN A 134 -14.40 18.33 -4.81
C ASN A 134 -13.06 18.93 -5.30
N THR A 135 -12.60 18.59 -6.51
CA THR A 135 -11.34 19.15 -7.07
C THR A 135 -11.39 20.68 -7.18
N GLU A 136 -12.58 21.28 -7.25
CA GLU A 136 -12.74 22.73 -7.21
C GLU A 136 -12.24 23.37 -5.90
N GLN A 137 -12.07 22.59 -4.84
CA GLN A 137 -11.52 23.02 -3.54
C GLN A 137 -9.99 22.96 -3.50
N GLY A 138 -9.35 22.40 -4.53
CA GLY A 138 -7.90 22.24 -4.64
C GLY A 138 -7.49 20.83 -5.03
N ILE A 139 -6.21 20.68 -5.40
CA ILE A 139 -5.62 19.37 -5.75
C ILE A 139 -5.38 18.53 -4.49
N HIS A 140 -5.52 17.21 -4.62
CA HIS A 140 -5.25 16.28 -3.54
C HIS A 140 -3.76 15.89 -3.53
N SER A 141 -2.92 16.75 -2.96
CA SER A 141 -1.45 16.56 -2.94
C SER A 141 -1.01 15.21 -2.36
N THR A 142 -1.71 14.70 -1.34
CA THR A 142 -1.48 13.37 -0.77
C THR A 142 -1.82 12.24 -1.73
N SER A 143 -2.85 12.40 -2.58
CA SER A 143 -3.17 11.44 -3.64
C SER A 143 -2.04 11.38 -4.66
N ALA A 144 -1.55 12.54 -5.10
CA ALA A 144 -0.44 12.62 -6.05
C ALA A 144 0.84 11.96 -5.50
N ALA A 145 1.15 12.16 -4.21
CA ALA A 145 2.22 11.43 -3.54
C ALA A 145 1.94 9.91 -3.47
N GLY A 146 0.69 9.54 -3.21
CA GLY A 146 0.21 8.16 -3.21
C GLY A 146 0.41 7.44 -4.55
N VAL A 147 0.33 8.15 -5.69
CA VAL A 147 0.64 7.58 -7.02
C VAL A 147 2.12 7.17 -7.10
N TRP A 148 3.02 8.05 -6.66
CA TRP A 148 4.45 7.71 -6.62
C TRP A 148 4.73 6.56 -5.66
N ALA A 149 4.06 6.52 -4.51
CA ALA A 149 4.16 5.41 -3.57
C ALA A 149 3.62 4.10 -4.18
N GLY A 150 2.48 4.13 -4.88
CA GLY A 150 1.94 2.97 -5.58
C GLY A 150 2.87 2.44 -6.68
N MET A 151 3.55 3.32 -7.40
CA MET A 151 4.57 2.93 -8.37
C MET A 151 5.80 2.28 -7.72
N THR A 152 6.28 2.82 -6.60
CA THR A 152 7.56 2.42 -5.98
C THR A 152 7.39 1.33 -4.92
N PHE A 153 6.54 1.54 -3.92
CA PHE A 153 6.22 0.57 -2.86
C PHE A 153 5.24 -0.50 -3.32
N GLY A 154 4.32 -0.18 -4.23
CA GLY A 154 3.40 -1.16 -4.81
C GLY A 154 4.09 -1.97 -5.89
N PHE A 155 4.04 -1.50 -7.14
CA PHE A 155 4.60 -2.23 -8.27
C PHE A 155 6.11 -2.40 -8.22
N GLY A 156 6.87 -1.43 -7.70
CA GLY A 156 8.31 -1.58 -7.51
C GLY A 156 8.69 -2.53 -6.37
N GLY A 157 7.74 -2.88 -5.50
CA GLY A 157 7.96 -3.74 -4.33
C GLY A 157 9.02 -3.21 -3.35
N LEU A 158 9.18 -1.88 -3.27
CA LEU A 158 10.16 -1.23 -2.40
C LEU A 158 9.79 -1.42 -0.91
N ARG A 159 10.71 -1.91 -0.07
CA ARG A 159 10.59 -1.85 1.40
C ARG A 159 11.82 -1.23 2.02
N THR A 160 11.61 -0.46 3.09
CA THR A 160 12.62 0.43 3.71
C THR A 160 12.72 0.26 5.23
N ASP A 161 11.95 -0.65 5.81
CA ASP A 161 11.74 -0.86 7.24
C ASP A 161 12.70 -1.90 7.86
N GLY A 162 13.77 -2.26 7.14
CA GLY A 162 14.81 -3.17 7.60
C GLY A 162 16.21 -2.64 7.29
N ASP A 163 17.24 -3.46 7.54
CA ASP A 163 18.65 -3.06 7.40
C ASP A 163 19.08 -2.76 5.95
N MET A 164 18.37 -3.33 4.97
CA MET A 164 18.66 -3.21 3.54
C MET A 164 17.37 -2.91 2.78
N LEU A 165 17.47 -2.11 1.72
CA LEU A 165 16.33 -1.91 0.81
C LEU A 165 15.96 -3.20 0.10
N ILE A 166 14.67 -3.52 0.11
CA ILE A 166 14.10 -4.64 -0.64
C ILE A 166 13.43 -4.10 -1.89
N LEU A 167 13.60 -4.77 -3.02
CA LEU A 167 12.88 -4.52 -4.27
C LEU A 167 12.33 -5.83 -4.83
N ASN A 168 11.01 -5.91 -4.96
CA ASN A 168 10.31 -7.02 -5.59
C ASN A 168 9.40 -6.54 -6.73
N PRO A 169 9.94 -5.93 -7.81
CA PRO A 169 9.08 -5.31 -8.81
C PRO A 169 8.15 -6.32 -9.49
N THR A 170 6.90 -5.95 -9.71
CA THR A 170 5.87 -6.63 -10.49
C THR A 170 5.39 -5.70 -11.60
N ILE A 171 4.66 -6.21 -12.59
CA ILE A 171 4.12 -5.41 -13.69
C ILE A 171 2.68 -5.88 -13.99
N PRO A 172 1.68 -4.99 -14.01
CA PRO A 172 0.30 -5.36 -14.31
C PRO A 172 0.12 -5.67 -15.81
N GLU A 173 -1.03 -6.21 -16.21
CA GLU A 173 -1.20 -6.68 -17.58
C GLU A 173 -1.20 -5.54 -18.61
N GLU A 174 -1.68 -4.38 -18.19
CA GLU A 174 -1.91 -3.16 -18.98
C GLU A 174 -0.61 -2.44 -19.39
N TRP A 175 0.51 -2.72 -18.72
CA TRP A 175 1.77 -2.01 -18.95
C TRP A 175 2.77 -2.82 -19.76
N HIS A 176 3.37 -2.21 -20.77
CA HIS A 176 4.53 -2.81 -21.45
C HIS A 176 5.81 -2.72 -20.63
N SER A 177 6.02 -1.57 -19.99
CA SER A 177 7.17 -1.31 -19.13
C SER A 177 6.92 -0.10 -18.24
N TYR A 178 7.69 0.01 -17.17
CA TYR A 178 7.82 1.24 -16.39
C TYR A 178 9.24 1.39 -15.86
N ARG A 179 9.59 2.60 -15.43
CA ARG A 179 10.87 2.87 -14.79
C ARG A 179 10.73 3.94 -13.73
N PHE A 180 11.50 3.81 -12.66
CA PHE A 180 11.59 4.83 -11.63
C PHE A 180 13.02 4.92 -11.11
N ARG A 181 13.30 6.02 -10.39
CA ARG A 181 14.59 6.25 -9.75
C ARG A 181 14.39 6.58 -8.28
N ILE A 182 15.30 6.09 -7.45
CA ILE A 182 15.36 6.41 -6.02
C ILE A 182 16.80 6.76 -5.64
N SER A 183 16.96 7.62 -4.64
CA SER A 183 18.26 7.90 -4.04
C SER A 183 18.44 7.03 -2.79
N TYR A 184 19.54 6.28 -2.73
CA TYR A 184 19.86 5.42 -1.59
C TYR A 184 21.36 5.36 -1.36
N ALA A 185 21.79 5.54 -0.11
CA ALA A 185 23.20 5.50 0.30
C ALA A 185 24.14 6.40 -0.54
N GLY A 186 23.66 7.58 -0.98
CA GLY A 186 24.43 8.49 -1.82
C GLY A 186 24.44 8.16 -3.32
N SER A 187 23.74 7.10 -3.74
CA SER A 187 23.65 6.67 -5.14
C SER A 187 22.24 6.87 -5.70
N LEU A 188 22.17 7.24 -6.97
CA LEU A 188 20.94 7.28 -7.76
C LEU A 188 20.72 5.92 -8.42
N LEU A 189 19.79 5.15 -7.89
CA LEU A 189 19.39 3.85 -8.42
C LEU A 189 18.24 4.02 -9.42
N GLU A 190 18.33 3.33 -10.55
CA GLU A 190 17.25 3.18 -11.52
C GLU A 190 16.76 1.73 -11.55
N VAL A 191 15.43 1.59 -11.53
CA VAL A 191 14.73 0.31 -11.68
C VAL A 191 13.89 0.42 -12.94
N ALA A 192 14.14 -0.47 -13.90
CA ALA A 192 13.39 -0.55 -15.15
C ALA A 192 12.78 -1.95 -15.30
N VAL A 193 11.47 -2.01 -15.53
CA VAL A 193 10.72 -3.26 -15.49
C VAL A 193 9.96 -3.42 -16.80
N THR A 194 10.04 -4.60 -17.40
CA THR A 194 9.27 -5.03 -18.55
C THR A 194 8.54 -6.33 -18.22
N LYS A 195 7.71 -6.82 -19.15
CA LYS A 195 7.10 -8.17 -19.07
C LYS A 195 8.11 -9.32 -18.97
N ASN A 196 9.33 -9.12 -19.46
CA ASN A 196 10.32 -10.19 -19.57
C ASN A 196 11.40 -10.13 -18.49
N GLU A 197 11.76 -8.92 -18.02
CA GLU A 197 12.87 -8.71 -17.10
C GLU A 197 12.71 -7.46 -16.24
N ALA A 198 13.47 -7.41 -15.15
CA ALA A 198 13.70 -6.23 -14.33
C ALA A 198 15.22 -5.93 -14.31
N VAL A 199 15.56 -4.66 -14.57
CA VAL A 199 16.93 -4.17 -14.65
C VAL A 199 17.14 -3.14 -13.55
N PHE A 200 18.21 -3.31 -12.78
CA PHE A 200 18.62 -2.46 -11.67
C PHE A 200 19.99 -1.88 -11.98
N ARG A 201 20.15 -0.55 -11.91
CA ARG A 201 21.42 0.09 -12.26
C ARG A 201 21.68 1.32 -11.39
N VAL A 202 22.92 1.47 -10.93
CA VAL A 202 23.40 2.75 -10.39
C VAL A 202 23.70 3.69 -11.55
N ILE A 203 23.00 4.81 -11.61
CA ILE A 203 23.19 5.83 -12.66
C ILE A 203 24.23 6.88 -12.21
N GLU A 204 24.29 7.13 -10.91
CA GLU A 204 25.22 8.08 -10.28
C GLU A 204 25.57 7.57 -8.87
N GLY A 205 26.81 7.74 -8.43
CA GLY A 205 27.29 7.28 -7.11
C GLY A 205 27.99 5.92 -7.13
N GLU A 206 28.15 5.34 -5.94
CA GLU A 206 28.84 4.06 -5.72
C GLU A 206 27.89 2.86 -5.82
N SER A 207 28.46 1.65 -5.86
CA SER A 207 27.68 0.41 -5.82
C SER A 207 26.85 0.30 -4.54
N VAL A 208 25.63 -0.20 -4.65
CA VAL A 208 24.72 -0.41 -3.51
C VAL A 208 24.35 -1.88 -3.35
N SER A 209 24.24 -2.35 -2.11
CA SER A 209 23.69 -3.69 -1.82
C SER A 209 22.20 -3.59 -1.55
N LEU A 210 21.42 -4.41 -2.26
CA LEU A 210 19.96 -4.45 -2.19
C LEU A 210 19.50 -5.91 -2.02
N GLN A 211 18.32 -6.12 -1.44
CA GLN A 211 17.65 -7.41 -1.49
C GLN A 211 16.66 -7.42 -2.65
N ILE A 212 16.94 -8.21 -3.69
CA ILE A 212 16.11 -8.26 -4.90
C ILE A 212 15.54 -9.67 -5.03
N TYR A 213 14.21 -9.82 -5.03
CA TYR A 213 13.52 -11.12 -5.01
C TYR A 213 14.08 -12.06 -3.93
N GLY A 214 14.27 -11.51 -2.73
CA GLY A 214 14.78 -12.24 -1.57
C GLY A 214 16.30 -12.49 -1.53
N LYS A 215 17.05 -12.15 -2.59
CA LYS A 215 18.50 -12.40 -2.68
C LYS A 215 19.31 -11.10 -2.49
N PRO A 216 20.42 -11.12 -1.73
CA PRO A 216 21.32 -9.99 -1.67
C PRO A 216 22.05 -9.82 -3.00
N VAL A 217 22.01 -8.62 -3.57
CA VAL A 217 22.60 -8.28 -4.87
C VAL A 217 23.36 -6.96 -4.74
N ALA A 218 24.62 -6.95 -5.21
CA ALA A 218 25.36 -5.71 -5.41
C ALA A 218 24.99 -5.12 -6.77
N VAL A 219 24.43 -3.92 -6.78
CA VAL A 219 24.07 -3.18 -7.99
C VAL A 219 25.12 -2.12 -8.28
N THR A 220 25.63 -2.12 -9.51
CA THR A 220 26.68 -1.23 -10.00
C THR A 220 26.21 -0.46 -11.23
N VAL A 221 27.11 0.27 -11.89
CA VAL A 221 26.84 1.01 -13.14
C VAL A 221 26.61 0.09 -14.34
N GLU A 222 27.20 -1.11 -14.33
CA GLU A 222 26.96 -2.14 -15.35
C GLU A 222 25.48 -2.59 -15.31
N GLY A 223 24.92 -2.64 -14.10
CA GLY A 223 23.55 -3.05 -13.81
C GLY A 223 23.37 -4.56 -13.68
N VAL A 224 22.24 -4.96 -13.12
CA VAL A 224 21.84 -6.35 -12.91
C VAL A 224 20.49 -6.58 -13.55
N THR A 225 20.38 -7.63 -14.36
CA THR A 225 19.13 -8.04 -15.03
C THR A 225 18.61 -9.33 -14.43
N ILE A 226 17.34 -9.37 -14.06
CA ILE A 226 16.64 -10.54 -13.55
C ILE A 226 15.45 -10.85 -14.45
N LYS A 227 15.32 -12.08 -14.94
CA LYS A 227 14.19 -12.49 -15.78
C LYS A 227 12.93 -12.71 -14.94
N GLN A 228 11.78 -12.30 -15.48
CA GLN A 228 10.48 -12.39 -14.82
C GLN A 228 10.00 -13.84 -14.60
N LYS A 229 10.41 -14.78 -15.46
CA LYS A 229 10.09 -16.22 -15.33
C LYS A 229 10.93 -16.96 -14.29
N GLU A 230 11.93 -16.29 -13.71
CA GLU A 230 12.82 -16.83 -12.67
C GLU A 230 12.45 -16.31 -11.27
N LYS A 231 11.28 -15.66 -11.16
CA LYS A 231 10.70 -15.12 -9.93
C LYS A 231 9.89 -16.16 -9.17
#